data_AF-A0A956B0J7-F1
#
_entry.id   AF-A0A956B0J7-F1
#
_cell.length_a   1.000
_cell.length_b   1.000
_cell.length_c   1.000
_cell.angle_alpha   90.00
_cell.angle_beta   90.00
_cell.angle_gamma   90.00
#
_symmetry.space_group_name_H-M   'P 1'
#
loop_
_entity.id
_entity.type
_entity.pdbx_description
1 polymer ?
#
loop_
_entity_poly.entity_id
_entity_poly.type
_entity_poly.pdbx_seq_one_letter_code
_entity_poly.pdbx_strand_id
1 'polypeptide(L)'
;ANVVAHLDGNPALSLRRGGTWQGTTCSDSGCHLAGTPDWSDPGSVDGCGACHGNPPAGHADGECTTCHPYGDATHVDGAVQVAYPLSCDGCHGNPPATGAHLAHMETRDFAPVVCEACHSVPDRVEAPGHLDPSPAEVAPTGGRFEDGTCADTACHAGPDGTLPAPAWAGDPLAGECGACHGVPPANHPPGNCAQCHGAVIDANGRIVAPGLHANGRIDFR
;
A
#
# COMPACT_ATOMS: atom_id res chain seq x y z
N ALA A 1 -48.23 4.46 -13.28
CA ALA A 1 -47.16 5.48 -13.36
C ALA A 1 -45.83 4.75 -13.40
N ASN A 2 -45.14 4.87 -14.53
CA ASN A 2 -43.74 4.52 -14.83
C ASN A 2 -43.66 4.37 -16.35
N VAL A 3 -43.43 5.48 -17.05
CA VAL A 3 -43.20 5.46 -18.50
C VAL A 3 -41.69 5.58 -18.70
N VAL A 4 -41.11 4.59 -19.35
CA VAL A 4 -39.73 4.60 -19.84
C VAL A 4 -39.75 5.29 -21.21
N ALA A 5 -38.93 6.30 -21.42
CA ALA A 5 -38.79 6.93 -22.73
C ALA A 5 -37.56 6.37 -23.46
N HIS A 6 -37.78 5.89 -24.69
CA HIS A 6 -36.76 5.59 -25.70
C HIS A 6 -36.91 6.56 -26.86
N LEU A 7 -35.80 7.19 -27.29
CA LEU A 7 -35.34 7.54 -28.65
C LEU A 7 -36.31 8.07 -29.76
N ASP A 8 -37.54 8.52 -29.49
CA ASP A 8 -38.50 8.89 -30.56
C ASP A 8 -39.03 10.35 -30.54
N GLY A 9 -38.38 11.27 -29.82
CA GLY A 9 -38.56 12.72 -30.05
C GLY A 9 -39.88 13.32 -29.56
N ASN A 10 -40.48 12.79 -28.48
CA ASN A 10 -41.70 13.33 -27.86
C ASN A 10 -41.38 14.20 -26.61
N PRO A 11 -42.01 15.38 -26.40
CA PRO A 11 -41.61 16.41 -25.43
C PRO A 11 -42.02 16.13 -23.97
N ALA A 12 -42.25 14.86 -23.61
CA ALA A 12 -42.52 14.47 -22.22
C ALA A 12 -41.27 13.84 -21.59
N LEU A 13 -40.20 14.65 -21.49
CA LEU A 13 -38.99 14.29 -20.76
C LEU A 13 -39.30 14.34 -19.25
N SER A 14 -39.90 13.27 -18.72
CA SER A 14 -39.93 13.06 -17.28
C SER A 14 -38.56 12.54 -16.87
N LEU A 15 -37.67 13.46 -16.50
CA LEU A 15 -36.41 13.10 -15.87
C LEU A 15 -36.74 12.33 -14.60
N ARG A 16 -36.33 11.05 -14.54
CA ARG A 16 -36.66 10.13 -13.44
C ARG A 16 -36.24 10.63 -12.05
N ARG A 17 -35.40 11.67 -11.98
CA ARG A 17 -34.97 12.35 -10.75
C ARG A 17 -35.00 13.88 -10.86
N GLY A 18 -36.03 14.42 -11.53
CA GLY A 18 -36.19 15.87 -11.70
C GLY A 18 -35.14 16.49 -12.64
N GLY A 19 -35.24 17.81 -12.81
CA GLY A 19 -34.34 18.61 -13.65
C GLY A 19 -35.06 19.40 -14.74
N THR A 20 -34.31 20.23 -15.46
CA THR A 20 -34.78 21.11 -16.52
C THR A 20 -34.09 20.76 -17.84
N TRP A 21 -34.87 20.59 -18.91
CA TRP A 21 -34.35 20.42 -20.27
C TRP A 21 -34.45 21.75 -21.04
N GLN A 22 -33.34 22.20 -21.63
CA GLN A 22 -33.29 23.40 -22.48
C GLN A 22 -32.53 23.13 -23.78
N GLY A 23 -33.25 22.68 -24.81
CA GLY A 23 -32.69 22.52 -26.15
C GLY A 23 -31.80 21.29 -26.29
N THR A 24 -30.50 21.40 -26.01
CA THR A 24 -29.52 20.30 -26.02
C THR A 24 -28.90 20.05 -24.64
N THR A 25 -29.30 20.82 -23.61
CA THR A 25 -28.72 20.74 -22.27
C THR A 25 -29.75 20.33 -21.22
N CYS A 26 -29.29 19.55 -20.23
CA CYS A 26 -30.02 19.22 -19.01
C CYS A 26 -29.38 19.97 -17.82
N SER A 27 -30.17 20.48 -16.88
CA SER A 27 -29.69 20.99 -15.58
C SER A 27 -30.51 20.43 -14.43
N ASP A 28 -29.96 20.48 -13.20
CA ASP A 28 -30.67 20.19 -11.94
C ASP A 28 -31.31 18.80 -11.88
N SER A 29 -30.75 17.84 -12.63
CA SER A 29 -31.20 16.45 -12.56
C SER A 29 -30.40 15.68 -11.52
N GLY A 30 -31.00 14.67 -10.90
CA GLY A 30 -30.28 13.76 -10.01
C GLY A 30 -29.11 13.00 -10.66
N CYS A 31 -28.96 13.11 -11.98
CA CYS A 31 -27.85 12.51 -12.76
C CYS A 31 -26.71 13.49 -13.05
N HIS A 32 -26.98 14.80 -13.12
CA HIS A 32 -25.99 15.81 -13.53
C HIS A 32 -25.71 16.86 -12.45
N LEU A 33 -26.45 16.86 -11.33
CA LEU A 33 -26.31 17.85 -10.27
C LEU A 33 -26.34 19.28 -10.85
N ALA A 34 -25.32 20.09 -10.60
CA ALA A 34 -25.14 21.43 -11.18
C ALA A 34 -24.48 21.44 -12.58
N GLY A 35 -24.06 20.28 -13.07
CA GLY A 35 -23.46 20.12 -14.39
C GLY A 35 -24.47 20.31 -15.51
N THR A 36 -23.99 20.85 -16.63
CA THR A 36 -24.77 21.10 -17.85
C THR A 36 -24.14 20.33 -19.03
N PRO A 37 -24.21 18.98 -19.04
CA PRO A 37 -23.67 18.21 -20.15
C PRO A 37 -24.41 18.51 -21.46
N ASP A 38 -23.66 18.47 -22.56
CA ASP A 38 -24.20 18.69 -23.91
C ASP A 38 -24.56 17.35 -24.53
N TRP A 39 -25.84 17.18 -24.86
CA TRP A 39 -26.36 15.96 -25.48
C TRP A 39 -25.74 15.65 -26.86
N SER A 40 -25.11 16.64 -27.49
CA SER A 40 -24.42 16.47 -28.77
C SER A 40 -22.95 16.05 -28.63
N ASP A 41 -22.41 16.03 -27.40
CA ASP A 41 -21.04 15.63 -27.10
C ASP A 41 -21.02 14.37 -26.21
N PRO A 42 -20.74 13.18 -26.79
CA PRO A 42 -20.59 11.95 -26.03
C PRO A 42 -19.49 12.02 -24.95
N GLY A 43 -18.47 12.86 -25.13
CA GLY A 43 -17.38 13.05 -24.18
C GLY A 43 -17.76 13.91 -22.98
N SER A 44 -18.91 14.59 -23.00
CA SER A 44 -19.38 15.44 -21.90
C SER A 44 -19.73 14.66 -20.62
N VAL A 45 -19.78 13.32 -20.69
CA VAL A 45 -20.04 12.40 -19.57
C VAL A 45 -19.04 11.23 -19.51
N ASP A 46 -17.83 11.40 -20.07
CA ASP A 46 -16.86 10.31 -20.09
C ASP A 46 -16.25 10.04 -18.70
N GLY A 47 -16.55 8.85 -18.17
CA GLY A 47 -16.00 8.32 -16.92
C GLY A 47 -16.74 8.77 -15.65
N CYS A 48 -16.43 8.09 -14.54
CA CYS A 48 -17.09 8.28 -13.24
C CYS A 48 -16.99 9.73 -12.72
N GLY A 49 -15.89 10.42 -13.04
CA GLY A 49 -15.59 11.78 -12.58
C GLY A 49 -16.48 12.86 -13.18
N ALA A 50 -17.14 12.60 -14.31
CA ALA A 50 -18.06 13.55 -14.93
C ALA A 50 -19.28 13.84 -14.05
N CYS A 51 -19.71 12.87 -13.23
CA CYS A 51 -20.86 13.01 -12.32
C CYS A 51 -20.45 13.12 -10.85
N HIS A 52 -19.43 12.37 -10.41
CA HIS A 52 -19.00 12.36 -9.00
C HIS A 52 -17.95 13.43 -8.65
N GLY A 53 -17.38 14.09 -9.67
CA GLY A 53 -16.17 14.90 -9.52
C GLY A 53 -14.90 14.03 -9.53
N ASN A 54 -13.74 14.70 -9.58
CA ASN A 54 -12.47 14.00 -9.43
C ASN A 54 -12.37 13.43 -8.00
N PRO A 55 -11.66 12.30 -7.81
CA PRO A 55 -11.44 11.77 -6.49
C PRO A 55 -10.77 12.81 -5.57
N PRO A 56 -10.87 12.65 -4.23
CA PRO A 56 -10.20 13.52 -3.29
C PRO A 56 -8.71 13.70 -3.66
N ALA A 57 -8.13 14.85 -3.31
CA ALA A 57 -6.71 15.07 -3.53
C ALA A 57 -5.87 13.96 -2.87
N GLY A 58 -4.89 13.44 -3.62
CA GLY A 58 -3.98 12.36 -3.22
C GLY A 58 -4.59 10.95 -3.19
N HIS A 59 -5.81 10.77 -3.73
CA HIS A 59 -6.37 9.46 -4.02
C HIS A 59 -5.54 8.70 -5.09
N ALA A 60 -5.55 7.36 -5.03
CA ALA A 60 -4.81 6.51 -5.97
C ALA A 60 -5.33 6.64 -7.40
N ASP A 61 -4.41 6.71 -8.37
CA ASP A 61 -4.72 6.69 -9.79
C ASP A 61 -4.91 5.23 -10.27
N GLY A 62 -6.14 4.87 -10.67
CA GLY A 62 -6.46 3.52 -11.12
C GLY A 62 -7.90 3.38 -11.65
N GLU A 63 -8.28 2.17 -12.09
CA GLU A 63 -9.66 1.88 -12.48
C GLU A 63 -10.58 1.99 -11.26
N CYS A 64 -11.49 2.98 -11.27
CA CYS A 64 -12.35 3.31 -10.13
C CYS A 64 -13.10 2.10 -9.56
N THR A 65 -13.53 1.19 -10.45
CA THR A 65 -14.32 -0.01 -10.11
C THR A 65 -13.57 -1.04 -9.28
N THR A 66 -12.24 -0.97 -9.23
CA THR A 66 -11.42 -1.84 -8.38
C THR A 66 -11.78 -1.66 -6.92
N CYS A 67 -11.99 -0.40 -6.50
CA CYS A 67 -12.27 -0.04 -5.11
C CYS A 67 -13.72 0.38 -4.89
N HIS A 68 -14.34 0.95 -5.93
CA HIS A 68 -15.70 1.48 -5.91
C HIS A 68 -16.68 0.61 -6.72
N PRO A 69 -17.14 -0.53 -6.18
CA PRO A 69 -18.09 -1.37 -6.88
C PRO A 69 -19.43 -0.65 -7.00
N TYR A 70 -20.09 -0.84 -8.14
CA TYR A 70 -21.46 -0.39 -8.33
C TYR A 70 -22.28 -1.53 -8.95
N GLY A 71 -23.58 -1.50 -8.66
CA GLY A 71 -24.58 -2.30 -9.34
C GLY A 71 -25.85 -1.48 -9.50
N ASP A 72 -26.86 -2.04 -10.16
CA ASP A 72 -28.13 -1.36 -10.45
C ASP A 72 -28.76 -0.71 -9.20
N ALA A 73 -28.59 -1.33 -8.03
CA ALA A 73 -29.11 -0.84 -6.76
C ALA A 73 -28.22 0.21 -6.06
N THR A 74 -26.91 0.26 -6.35
CA THR A 74 -25.92 1.08 -5.61
C THR A 74 -25.25 2.16 -6.44
N HIS A 75 -25.49 2.21 -7.75
CA HIS A 75 -24.89 3.22 -8.63
C HIS A 75 -25.55 4.60 -8.47
N VAL A 76 -26.87 4.66 -8.26
CA VAL A 76 -27.63 5.93 -8.12
C VAL A 76 -28.33 5.99 -6.77
N ASP A 77 -27.64 5.67 -5.68
CA ASP A 77 -28.20 5.78 -4.32
C ASP A 77 -27.69 7.01 -3.55
N GLY A 78 -26.78 7.78 -4.15
CA GLY A 78 -26.21 8.99 -3.55
C GLY A 78 -24.98 8.74 -2.69
N ALA A 79 -24.44 7.51 -2.67
CA ALA A 79 -23.18 7.18 -2.04
C ALA A 79 -22.17 6.65 -3.07
N VAL A 80 -20.88 6.86 -2.80
CA VAL A 80 -19.79 6.17 -3.51
C VAL A 80 -19.37 5.00 -2.65
N GLN A 81 -19.58 3.78 -3.14
CA GLN A 81 -19.37 2.59 -2.32
C GLN A 81 -17.90 2.22 -2.29
N VAL A 82 -17.47 1.58 -1.21
CA VAL A 82 -16.12 1.03 -1.10
C VAL A 82 -16.26 -0.45 -0.75
N ALA A 83 -15.53 -1.32 -1.44
CA ALA A 83 -15.54 -2.75 -1.15
C ALA A 83 -14.79 -3.03 0.17
N TYR A 84 -15.50 -3.16 1.29
CA TYR A 84 -14.86 -3.52 2.57
C TYR A 84 -14.88 -5.03 2.85
N PRO A 85 -13.83 -5.58 3.51
CA PRO A 85 -12.57 -4.94 3.85
C PRO A 85 -11.65 -4.83 2.61
N LEU A 86 -11.03 -3.67 2.41
CA LEU A 86 -9.83 -3.58 1.57
C LEU A 86 -8.64 -3.96 2.45
N SER A 87 -7.92 -5.02 2.08
CA SER A 87 -6.57 -5.22 2.58
C SER A 87 -5.65 -4.14 1.98
N CYS A 88 -4.51 -3.86 2.62
CA CYS A 88 -3.61 -2.78 2.20
C CYS A 88 -3.19 -2.90 0.72
N ASP A 89 -3.01 -4.13 0.23
CA ASP A 89 -2.67 -4.46 -1.15
C ASP A 89 -3.81 -4.20 -2.14
N GLY A 90 -5.05 -4.10 -1.68
CA GLY A 90 -6.20 -3.70 -2.51
C GLY A 90 -6.11 -2.26 -3.01
N CYS A 91 -5.42 -1.37 -2.28
CA CYS A 91 -5.18 0.02 -2.67
C CYS A 91 -3.74 0.27 -3.11
N HIS A 92 -2.75 -0.27 -2.38
CA HIS A 92 -1.34 0.01 -2.61
C HIS A 92 -0.68 -0.97 -3.60
N GLY A 93 -1.37 -2.04 -4.01
CA GLY A 93 -0.76 -3.15 -4.73
C GLY A 93 0.31 -3.84 -3.90
N ASN A 94 1.23 -4.56 -4.57
CA ASN A 94 2.47 -4.95 -3.91
C ASN A 94 3.35 -3.70 -3.75
N PRO A 95 3.85 -3.37 -2.54
CA PRO A 95 4.82 -2.31 -2.34
C PRO A 95 5.98 -2.40 -3.35
N PRO A 96 6.73 -1.31 -3.61
CA PRO A 96 7.71 -1.28 -4.67
C PRO A 96 8.64 -2.50 -4.57
N ALA A 97 8.56 -3.37 -5.58
CA ALA A 97 9.32 -4.61 -5.65
C ALA A 97 10.77 -4.33 -6.07
N THR A 98 11.42 -3.40 -5.37
CA THR A 98 12.75 -2.90 -5.69
C THR A 98 13.60 -2.77 -4.44
N GLY A 99 14.90 -2.98 -4.60
CA GLY A 99 15.89 -2.80 -3.54
C GLY A 99 15.57 -3.56 -2.26
N ALA A 100 15.75 -2.87 -1.13
CA ALA A 100 15.60 -3.42 0.22
C ALA A 100 14.16 -3.82 0.58
N HIS A 101 13.14 -3.35 -0.14
CA HIS A 101 11.74 -3.71 0.17
C HIS A 101 11.51 -5.21 0.01
N LEU A 102 11.95 -5.79 -1.11
CA LEU A 102 11.87 -7.24 -1.35
C LEU A 102 12.72 -8.03 -0.35
N ALA A 103 13.88 -7.49 0.04
CA ALA A 103 14.76 -8.16 0.99
C ALA A 103 14.10 -8.37 2.35
N HIS A 104 13.29 -7.42 2.81
CA HIS A 104 12.62 -7.45 4.12
C HIS A 104 11.24 -8.13 4.10
N MET A 105 10.65 -8.31 2.92
CA MET A 105 9.31 -8.92 2.79
C MET A 105 9.34 -10.45 2.63
N GLU A 106 10.51 -11.02 2.36
CA GLU A 106 10.70 -12.46 2.25
C GLU A 106 11.26 -13.05 3.54
N THR A 107 11.00 -14.34 3.77
CA THR A 107 11.68 -15.05 4.87
C THR A 107 13.15 -15.23 4.49
N ARG A 108 14.04 -14.67 5.32
CA ARG A 108 15.49 -14.72 5.18
C ARG A 108 16.06 -15.41 6.43
N ASP A 109 17.25 -15.00 6.85
CA ASP A 109 17.79 -15.33 8.17
C ASP A 109 16.99 -14.66 9.31
N PHE A 110 16.09 -13.74 8.98
CA PHE A 110 15.07 -13.17 9.86
C PHE A 110 13.65 -13.36 9.27
N ALA A 111 12.64 -13.26 10.13
CA ALA A 111 11.24 -13.31 9.69
C ALA A 111 10.86 -12.03 8.92
N PRO A 112 9.89 -12.08 7.99
CA PRO A 112 9.44 -10.90 7.26
C PRO A 112 9.13 -9.72 8.20
N VAL A 113 9.59 -8.53 7.81
CA VAL A 113 9.40 -7.30 8.58
C VAL A 113 8.02 -6.74 8.29
N VAL A 114 7.26 -6.40 9.34
CA VAL A 114 5.93 -5.81 9.20
C VAL A 114 6.00 -4.38 8.68
N CYS A 115 4.97 -3.92 7.97
CA CYS A 115 4.93 -2.60 7.32
C CYS A 115 5.19 -1.45 8.30
N GLU A 116 4.65 -1.55 9.52
CA GLU A 116 4.74 -0.55 10.60
C GLU A 116 6.17 -0.37 11.12
N ALA A 117 7.08 -1.30 10.82
CA ALA A 117 8.48 -1.13 11.17
C ALA A 117 9.15 0.00 10.35
N CYS A 118 8.63 0.29 9.15
CA CYS A 118 9.19 1.26 8.21
C CYS A 118 8.24 2.41 7.86
N HIS A 119 6.93 2.16 7.87
CA HIS A 119 5.91 3.11 7.45
C HIS A 119 5.01 3.50 8.62
N SER A 120 4.49 4.73 8.57
CA SER A 120 3.38 5.13 9.43
C SER A 120 2.08 4.59 8.84
N VAL A 121 1.75 3.33 9.15
CA VAL A 121 0.53 2.67 8.65
C VAL A 121 -0.69 3.19 9.42
N PRO A 122 -1.67 3.83 8.75
CA PRO A 122 -2.82 4.39 9.43
C PRO A 122 -3.84 3.33 9.86
N ASP A 123 -4.65 3.66 10.87
CA ASP A 123 -5.69 2.77 11.40
C ASP A 123 -6.96 2.74 10.53
N ARG A 124 -7.12 3.71 9.62
CA ARG A 124 -8.23 3.82 8.66
C ARG A 124 -7.81 4.58 7.40
N VAL A 125 -8.55 4.34 6.31
CA VAL A 125 -8.26 4.90 4.99
C VAL A 125 -8.40 6.44 4.97
N GLU A 126 -9.30 7.03 5.74
CA GLU A 126 -9.48 8.48 5.77
C GLU A 126 -8.57 9.19 6.78
N ALA A 127 -7.58 8.49 7.35
CA ALA A 127 -6.63 9.12 8.26
C ALA A 127 -5.86 10.24 7.54
N PRO A 128 -5.67 11.40 8.18
CA PRO A 128 -4.87 12.48 7.61
C PRO A 128 -3.47 11.97 7.24
N GLY A 129 -2.99 12.28 6.03
CA GLY A 129 -1.69 11.81 5.54
C GLY A 129 -1.74 10.48 4.79
N HIS A 130 -2.84 9.72 4.84
CA HIS A 130 -2.90 8.41 4.19
C HIS A 130 -3.13 8.49 2.67
N LEU A 131 -4.03 9.38 2.26
CA LEU A 131 -4.42 9.59 0.87
C LEU A 131 -3.63 10.76 0.27
N ASP A 132 -2.31 10.74 0.49
CA ASP A 132 -1.40 11.77 0.02
C ASP A 132 -0.62 11.23 -1.21
N PRO A 133 -0.02 12.08 -2.06
CA PRO A 133 0.70 11.62 -3.24
C PRO A 133 1.84 10.64 -2.91
N SER A 134 1.96 9.58 -3.72
CA SER A 134 3.06 8.59 -3.64
C SER A 134 4.47 9.23 -3.76
N PRO A 135 5.50 8.61 -3.16
CA PRO A 135 5.46 7.36 -2.37
C PRO A 135 5.11 7.60 -0.90
N ALA A 136 4.57 6.56 -0.23
CA ALA A 136 4.29 6.60 1.21
C ALA A 136 5.55 6.96 2.02
N GLU A 137 5.38 7.76 3.05
CA GLU A 137 6.49 8.21 3.89
C GLU A 137 7.16 7.03 4.59
N VAL A 138 8.49 7.04 4.57
CA VAL A 138 9.34 6.09 5.27
C VAL A 138 9.81 6.74 6.56
N ALA A 139 9.36 6.21 7.69
CA ALA A 139 9.71 6.65 9.03
C ALA A 139 10.02 5.41 9.88
N PRO A 140 11.22 4.81 9.75
CA PRO A 140 11.55 3.56 10.41
C PRO A 140 11.47 3.70 11.93
N THR A 141 10.83 2.74 12.60
CA THR A 141 10.68 2.78 14.05
C THR A 141 12.06 2.71 14.71
N GLY A 142 12.44 3.80 15.39
CA GLY A 142 13.74 3.91 16.05
C GLY A 142 14.92 4.08 15.09
N GLY A 143 14.69 4.34 13.80
CA GLY A 143 15.76 4.58 12.83
C GLY A 143 15.50 5.80 11.96
N ARG A 144 16.34 5.95 10.92
CA ARG A 144 16.21 7.01 9.91
C ARG A 144 16.39 6.46 8.51
N PHE A 145 15.71 7.08 7.56
CA PHE A 145 15.91 6.86 6.13
C PHE A 145 16.27 8.20 5.47
N GLU A 146 17.54 8.36 5.08
CA GLU A 146 18.07 9.61 4.55
C GLU A 146 19.02 9.30 3.39
N ASP A 147 18.92 10.07 2.29
CA ASP A 147 19.75 9.94 1.09
C ASP A 147 19.84 8.51 0.53
N GLY A 148 18.73 7.75 0.62
CA GLY A 148 18.67 6.37 0.15
C GLY A 148 19.40 5.37 1.04
N THR A 149 19.69 5.72 2.29
CA THR A 149 20.33 4.84 3.29
C THR A 149 19.46 4.68 4.53
N CYS A 150 19.47 3.48 5.13
CA CYS A 150 18.76 3.19 6.37
C CYS A 150 19.77 3.08 7.51
N ALA A 151 19.51 3.69 8.67
CA ALA A 151 20.41 3.62 9.82
C ALA A 151 19.66 3.75 11.15
N ASP A 152 20.39 3.53 12.25
CA ASP A 152 19.95 3.65 13.65
C ASP A 152 18.86 2.67 14.11
N THR A 153 18.38 1.78 13.24
CA THR A 153 17.48 0.70 13.66
C THR A 153 18.23 -0.37 14.45
N ALA A 154 17.51 -1.20 15.20
CA ALA A 154 18.12 -2.33 15.91
C ALA A 154 18.92 -3.30 15.01
N CYS A 155 18.62 -3.37 13.71
CA CYS A 155 19.31 -4.22 12.74
C CYS A 155 20.40 -3.47 11.93
N HIS A 156 20.28 -2.15 11.78
CA HIS A 156 21.24 -1.28 11.10
C HIS A 156 21.93 -0.33 12.09
N ALA A 157 22.28 -0.88 13.26
CA ALA A 157 23.09 -0.21 14.27
C ALA A 157 23.79 -1.23 15.17
N GLY A 158 23.82 -2.51 14.76
CA GLY A 158 24.30 -3.58 15.62
C GLY A 158 25.76 -3.36 15.99
N PRO A 159 26.11 -3.50 17.29
CA PRO A 159 27.50 -3.40 17.73
C PRO A 159 28.40 -4.32 16.92
N ASP A 160 29.52 -3.78 16.46
CA ASP A 160 30.55 -4.50 15.70
C ASP A 160 30.08 -5.10 14.35
N GLY A 161 28.89 -4.71 13.86
CA GLY A 161 28.41 -5.04 12.52
C GLY A 161 29.14 -4.26 11.44
N THR A 162 29.38 -4.86 10.28
CA THR A 162 30.11 -4.22 9.17
C THR A 162 29.22 -3.36 8.25
N LEU A 163 27.90 -3.47 8.38
CA LEU A 163 26.93 -2.77 7.53
C LEU A 163 25.87 -2.01 8.36
N PRO A 164 26.26 -1.01 9.16
CA PRO A 164 25.34 -0.23 10.00
C PRO A 164 24.51 0.79 9.21
N ALA A 165 24.77 1.01 7.92
CA ALA A 165 24.01 1.96 7.12
C ALA A 165 23.85 1.48 5.67
N PRO A 166 23.10 0.38 5.42
CA PRO A 166 22.94 -0.16 4.08
C PRO A 166 22.20 0.81 3.16
N ALA A 167 22.58 0.76 1.88
CA ALA A 167 21.87 1.47 0.83
C ALA A 167 20.55 0.76 0.48
N TRP A 168 19.51 1.54 0.17
CA TRP A 168 18.20 1.07 -0.26
C TRP A 168 18.27 0.20 -1.52
N ALA A 169 19.15 0.56 -2.46
CA ALA A 169 19.36 -0.20 -3.69
C ALA A 169 19.98 -1.59 -3.45
N GLY A 170 20.43 -1.87 -2.23
CA GLY A 170 21.13 -3.08 -1.83
C GLY A 170 22.61 -2.83 -1.57
N ASP A 171 23.21 -3.76 -0.82
CA ASP A 171 24.63 -3.79 -0.52
C ASP A 171 25.16 -5.21 -0.71
N PRO A 172 26.35 -5.42 -1.30
CA PRO A 172 26.92 -6.76 -1.48
C PRO A 172 27.15 -7.52 -0.17
N LEU A 173 27.37 -6.84 0.95
CA LEU A 173 27.56 -7.43 2.27
C LEU A 173 26.22 -7.77 2.95
N ALA A 174 25.09 -7.33 2.38
CA ALA A 174 23.78 -7.63 2.94
C ALA A 174 23.50 -9.14 2.88
N GLY A 175 23.38 -9.76 4.05
CA GLY A 175 23.17 -11.21 4.19
C GLY A 175 24.43 -12.00 4.53
N GLU A 176 25.60 -11.38 4.62
CA GLU A 176 26.77 -12.02 5.20
C GLU A 176 26.67 -12.06 6.73
N CYS A 177 27.12 -13.16 7.33
CA CYS A 177 27.33 -13.21 8.79
C CYS A 177 28.27 -12.07 9.20
N GLY A 178 27.90 -11.31 10.24
CA GLY A 178 28.70 -10.15 10.65
C GLY A 178 28.22 -8.81 10.08
N ALA A 179 27.36 -8.82 9.05
CA ALA A 179 26.86 -7.58 8.45
C ALA A 179 26.00 -6.77 9.42
N CYS A 180 25.10 -7.44 10.14
CA CYS A 180 24.18 -6.79 11.08
C CYS A 180 24.79 -6.56 12.47
N HIS A 181 25.56 -7.52 12.98
CA HIS A 181 26.19 -7.48 14.30
C HIS A 181 27.47 -8.32 14.32
N GLY A 182 28.37 -8.07 15.27
CA GLY A 182 29.56 -8.88 15.43
C GLY A 182 29.26 -10.38 15.64
N VAL A 183 29.97 -11.25 14.94
CA VAL A 183 29.90 -12.71 15.08
C VAL A 183 31.30 -13.33 14.93
N PRO A 184 31.74 -14.21 15.86
CA PRO A 184 31.15 -14.52 17.17
C PRO A 184 31.49 -13.45 18.23
N PRO A 185 30.82 -13.42 19.39
CA PRO A 185 31.17 -12.51 20.48
C PRO A 185 32.61 -12.75 21.00
N ALA A 186 33.17 -11.74 21.67
CA ALA A 186 34.50 -11.85 22.26
C ALA A 186 34.59 -13.03 23.24
N ASN A 187 35.73 -13.75 23.22
CA ASN A 187 36.00 -14.95 24.02
C ASN A 187 35.14 -16.19 23.66
N HIS A 188 34.52 -16.22 22.48
CA HIS A 188 33.80 -17.40 22.00
C HIS A 188 34.76 -18.55 21.61
N PRO A 189 34.49 -19.81 22.00
CA PRO A 189 35.33 -20.95 21.64
C PRO A 189 35.25 -21.27 20.13
N PRO A 190 36.32 -21.82 19.52
CA PRO A 190 36.25 -22.27 18.13
C PRO A 190 35.36 -23.52 17.99
N GLY A 191 34.63 -23.63 16.90
CA GLY A 191 33.76 -24.79 16.63
C GLY A 191 32.72 -24.51 15.54
N ASN A 192 31.96 -25.54 15.16
CA ASN A 192 30.83 -25.36 14.26
C ASN A 192 29.66 -24.76 15.03
N CYS A 193 29.06 -23.68 14.52
CA CYS A 193 28.01 -22.89 15.19
C CYS A 193 26.87 -23.77 15.69
N ALA A 194 26.43 -24.72 14.86
CA ALA A 194 25.33 -25.59 15.17
C ALA A 194 25.62 -26.40 16.44
N GLN A 195 26.88 -26.71 16.76
CA GLN A 195 27.28 -27.50 17.93
C GLN A 195 26.70 -26.98 19.24
N CYS A 196 26.61 -25.67 19.38
CA CYS A 196 26.05 -25.01 20.55
C CYS A 196 24.72 -24.32 20.23
N HIS A 197 24.55 -23.77 19.03
CA HIS A 197 23.40 -22.96 18.61
C HIS A 197 22.43 -23.71 17.70
N GLY A 198 22.36 -25.04 17.80
CA GLY A 198 21.58 -25.90 16.91
C GLY A 198 20.07 -25.68 16.93
N ALA A 199 19.55 -24.94 17.91
CA ALA A 199 18.17 -24.48 17.92
C ALA A 199 17.88 -23.41 16.84
N VAL A 200 18.92 -22.69 16.36
CA VAL A 200 18.80 -21.55 15.45
C VAL A 200 19.52 -21.77 14.12
N ILE A 201 20.68 -22.45 14.13
CA ILE A 201 21.53 -22.66 12.96
C ILE A 201 21.85 -24.15 12.75
N ASP A 202 21.77 -24.62 11.50
CA ASP A 202 22.09 -26.00 11.15
C ASP A 202 23.60 -26.23 10.91
N ALA A 203 23.97 -27.49 10.72
CA ALA A 203 25.37 -27.90 10.52
C ALA A 203 26.03 -27.28 9.28
N ASN A 204 25.24 -26.82 8.30
CA ASN A 204 25.70 -26.16 7.07
C ASN A 204 25.82 -24.64 7.24
N GLY A 205 25.49 -24.10 8.41
CA GLY A 205 25.53 -22.67 8.68
C GLY A 205 24.27 -21.92 8.24
N ARG A 206 23.16 -22.62 7.97
CA ARG A 206 21.89 -21.98 7.60
C ARG A 206 21.04 -21.70 8.84
N ILE A 207 20.46 -20.50 8.93
CA ILE A 207 19.46 -20.20 9.94
C ILE A 207 18.17 -20.99 9.65
N VAL A 208 17.79 -21.86 10.58
CA VAL A 208 16.60 -22.72 10.50
C VAL A 208 15.44 -22.24 11.37
N ALA A 209 15.70 -21.30 12.28
CA ALA A 209 14.68 -20.64 13.07
C ALA A 209 14.85 -19.11 13.01
N PRO A 210 14.44 -18.46 11.90
CA PRO A 210 14.62 -17.01 11.70
C PRO A 210 14.01 -16.13 12.81
N GLY A 211 12.88 -16.57 13.38
CA GLY A 211 12.25 -15.87 14.51
C GLY A 211 13.04 -15.95 15.82
N LEU A 212 13.93 -16.94 15.97
CA LEU A 212 14.87 -17.01 17.10
C LEU A 212 16.17 -16.26 16.82
N HIS A 213 16.59 -16.19 15.55
CA HIS A 213 17.82 -15.48 15.17
C HIS A 213 17.73 -13.97 15.44
N ALA A 214 16.58 -13.36 15.17
CA ALA A 214 16.37 -11.91 15.31
C ALA A 214 15.48 -11.55 16.52
N ASN A 215 15.62 -12.23 17.66
CA ASN A 215 14.84 -11.96 18.89
C ASN A 215 15.63 -11.27 20.03
N GLY A 216 16.92 -10.96 19.79
CA GLY A 216 17.80 -10.35 20.80
C GLY A 216 18.28 -11.28 21.91
N ARG A 217 18.13 -12.60 21.77
CA ARG A 217 18.60 -13.63 22.71
C ARG A 217 19.54 -14.60 22.02
N ILE A 218 20.49 -15.12 22.79
CA ILE A 218 21.37 -16.20 22.33
C ILE A 218 20.75 -17.52 22.78
N ASP A 219 20.23 -18.26 21.82
CA ASP A 219 19.64 -19.58 22.05
C ASP A 219 20.68 -20.69 21.82
N PHE A 220 20.59 -21.73 22.64
CA PHE A 220 21.46 -22.91 22.58
C PHE A 220 20.62 -24.17 22.34
N ARG A 221 21.28 -25.29 22.01
CA ARG A 221 20.67 -26.61 21.89
C ARG A 221 20.01 -27.09 23.19
#